data_AF-A0A972AT57-F1
#
_entry.id   AF-A0A972AT57-F1
#
_cell.length_a   1.000
_cell.length_b   1.000
_cell.length_c   1.000
_cell.angle_alpha   90.00
_cell.angle_beta   90.00
_cell.angle_gamma   90.00
#
_symmetry.space_group_name_H-M   'P 1'
#
loop_
_entity.id
_entity.type
_entity.pdbx_description
1 polymer ?
#
loop_
_entity_poly.entity_id
_entity_poly.type
_entity_poly.pdbx_seq_one_letter_code
_entity_poly.pdbx_strand_id
1 'polypeptide(L)' 'MRILPMKTNLFDRIFIGAVVMFGLHLFWVRFVEQFIPLYVATIGSLIFLVTLIITG' A
#
# COMPACT_ATOMS: atom_id res chain seq x y z
N MET A 1 -0.65 -5.10 17.25
CA MET A 1 -0.98 -3.66 17.20
C MET A 1 -1.80 -3.42 15.95
N ARG A 2 -3.10 -3.12 16.04
CA ARG A 2 -3.95 -2.92 14.85
C ARG A 2 -3.48 -1.67 14.09
N ILE A 3 -3.19 -1.77 12.78
CA ILE A 3 -2.79 -0.61 11.96
C ILE A 3 -3.93 0.40 11.82
N LEU A 4 -5.16 -0.11 11.71
CA LEU A 4 -6.36 0.71 11.64
C LEU A 4 -7.13 0.61 12.98
N PRO A 5 -7.55 1.73 13.57
CA PRO A 5 -8.25 1.75 14.86
C PRO A 5 -9.73 1.29 14.77
N MET A 6 -10.21 0.88 13.60
CA MET A 6 -11.60 0.50 13.34
C MET A 6 -11.75 -1.00 13.07
N LYS A 7 -12.97 -1.54 13.25
CA LYS A 7 -13.30 -2.89 12.74
C LYS A 7 -13.30 -2.83 11.22
N THR A 8 -12.38 -3.56 10.60
CA THR A 8 -12.27 -3.67 9.13
C THR A 8 -12.42 -5.13 8.72
N ASN A 9 -13.23 -5.38 7.70
CA ASN A 9 -13.31 -6.69 7.05
C ASN A 9 -12.12 -6.91 6.10
N LEU A 10 -11.91 -8.15 5.65
CA LEU A 10 -10.85 -8.48 4.69
C LEU A 10 -10.98 -7.64 3.40
N PHE A 11 -12.21 -7.44 2.93
CA PHE A 11 -12.50 -6.61 1.76
C PHE A 11 -12.02 -5.17 1.94
N ASP A 12 -12.37 -4.53 3.06
CA ASP A 12 -11.98 -3.14 3.35
C ASP A 12 -10.46 -2.98 3.34
N ARG A 13 -9.73 -3.98 3.84
CA ARG A 13 -8.26 -3.97 3.90
C ARG A 13 -7.62 -4.08 2.52
N ILE A 14 -8.14 -4.97 1.69
CA ILE A 14 -7.69 -5.12 0.30
C ILE A 14 -7.99 -3.83 -0.47
N PHE A 15 -9.18 -3.27 -0.27
CA PHE A 15 -9.59 -2.02 -0.92
C PHE A 15 -8.67 -0.86 -0.52
N ILE A 16 -8.43 -0.65 0.78
CA ILE A 16 -7.50 0.39 1.27
C ILE A 16 -6.09 0.16 0.74
N GLY A 17 -5.60 -1.09 0.76
CA GLY A 17 -4.28 -1.42 0.23
C GLY A 17 -4.16 -1.13 -1.27
N ALA A 18 -5.19 -1.42 -2.06
CA ALA A 18 -5.22 -1.12 -3.48
C ALA A 18 -5.23 0.40 -3.75
N VAL A 19 -6.04 1.17 -3.03
CA VAL A 19 -6.09 2.64 -3.17
C VAL A 19 -4.74 3.27 -2.81
N VAL A 20 -4.12 2.82 -1.72
CA VAL A 20 -2.77 3.27 -1.32
C VAL A 20 -1.73 2.88 -2.37
N MET A 21 -1.81 1.66 -2.92
CA MET A 21 -0.93 1.22 -4.01
C MET A 21 -1.02 2.16 -5.22
N PHE A 22 -2.23 2.47 -5.70
CA PHE A 22 -2.40 3.37 -6.83
C PHE A 22 -1.90 4.78 -6.54
N GLY A 23 -2.26 5.35 -5.38
CA GLY A 23 -1.78 6.67 -4.97
C GLY A 23 -0.25 6.74 -4.88
N LEU A 24 0.37 5.71 -4.30
CA LEU A 24 1.82 5.59 -4.19
C LEU A 24 2.47 5.47 -5.57
N HIS A 25 1.94 4.68 -6.50
CA HIS A 25 2.52 4.54 -7.85
C HIS A 25 2.38 5.83 -8.66
N LEU A 26 1.24 6.52 -8.59
CA LEU A 26 1.05 7.82 -9.25
C LEU A 26 2.02 8.87 -8.73
N PHE A 27 2.20 8.93 -7.41
CA PHE A 27 3.21 9.79 -6.79
C PHE A 27 4.63 9.39 -7.23
N TRP A 28 4.90 8.09 -7.32
CA TRP A 28 6.20 7.56 -7.69
C TRP A 28 6.62 7.97 -9.10
N VAL A 29 5.77 7.67 -10.10
CA VAL A 29 6.00 8.03 -11.50
C VAL A 29 6.18 9.54 -11.64
N ARG A 30 5.49 10.33 -10.83
CA ARG A 30 5.57 11.79 -10.91
C ARG A 30 6.86 12.38 -10.35
N PHE A 31 7.37 11.84 -9.25
CA PHE A 31 8.44 12.51 -8.47
C PHE A 31 9.67 11.64 -8.21
N VAL A 32 9.50 10.33 -8.00
CA VAL A 32 10.53 9.43 -7.46
C VAL A 32 11.19 8.58 -8.53
N GLU A 33 10.50 8.31 -9.65
CA GLU A 33 10.96 7.41 -10.71
C GLU A 33 12.32 7.80 -11.31
N GLN A 34 12.63 9.10 -11.35
CA GLN A 34 13.94 9.60 -11.81
C GLN A 34 15.11 9.15 -10.93
N PHE A 35 14.85 8.74 -9.67
CA PHE A 35 15.86 8.34 -8.70
C PHE A 35 15.82 6.83 -8.41
N ILE A 36 14.62 6.25 -8.33
CA ILE A 36 14.42 4.87 -7.89
C ILE A 36 13.41 4.17 -8.81
N PRO A 37 13.70 2.97 -9.32
CA PRO A 37 12.81 2.25 -10.22
C PRO A 37 11.47 1.91 -9.55
N LEU A 38 10.42 1.86 -10.36
CA LEU A 38 9.04 1.62 -9.94
C LEU A 38 8.85 0.29 -9.18
N TYR A 39 9.72 -0.71 -9.41
CA TYR A 39 9.70 -1.98 -8.70
C TYR A 39 9.76 -1.83 -7.17
N VAL A 40 10.46 -0.80 -6.68
CA VAL A 40 10.53 -0.52 -5.23
C VAL A 40 9.18 -0.07 -4.70
N ALA A 41 8.44 0.72 -5.49
CA ALA A 41 7.07 1.13 -5.20
C ALA A 41 6.14 -0.08 -5.09
N THR A 42 6.26 -1.02 -6.04
CA THR A 42 5.47 -2.25 -6.09
C THR A 42 5.75 -3.14 -4.89
N ILE A 43 7.02 -3.41 -4.58
CA ILE A 43 7.41 -4.22 -3.42
C ILE A 43 6.93 -3.55 -2.12
N GLY A 44 7.10 -2.24 -1.98
CA GLY A 44 6.64 -1.49 -0.81
C GLY A 44 5.12 -1.58 -0.61
N SER A 45 4.35 -1.46 -1.69
CA SER A 45 2.89 -1.59 -1.65
C SER A 45 2.42 -3.00 -1.30
N LEU A 46 3.12 -4.04 -1.76
CA LEU A 46 2.83 -5.43 -1.43
C LEU A 46 3.10 -5.71 0.06
N ILE A 47 4.24 -5.25 0.58
CA ILE A 47 4.56 -5.38 2.01
C ILE A 47 3.51 -4.67 2.85
N PHE A 48 3.10 -3.46 2.46
CA PHE A 48 2.06 -2.71 3.15
C PHE A 48 0.73 -3.49 3.17
N LEU A 49 0.28 -3.99 2.02
CA LEU A 49 -0.95 -4.78 1.91
C LEU A 49 -0.91 -6.04 2.78
N VAL A 50 0.19 -6.80 2.74
CA VAL A 50 0.38 -8.00 3.56
C VAL A 50 0.33 -7.66 5.04
N THR A 51 1.00 -6.58 5.45
CA THR A 51 0.99 -6.13 6.85
C THR A 51 -0.43 -5.74 7.28
N LEU A 52 -1.20 -5.08 6.42
CA LEU A 52 -2.59 -4.70 6.67
C LEU A 52 -3.49 -5.92 6.88
N ILE A 53 -3.31 -6.97 6.07
CA ILE A 53 -4.07 -8.22 6.16
C ILE A 53 -3.74 -8.96 7.46
N ILE A 54 -2.46 -9.15 7.79
CA ILE A 54 -2.01 -9.90 8.99
C ILE A 54 -2.44 -9.21 10.28
N THR A 55 -2.44 -7.87 10.29
CA THR A 55 -2.46 -7.09 11.52
C THR A 55 -3.86 -6.68 12.00
N GLY A 56 -4.83 -6.53 11.09
CA GLY A 56 -6.16 -6.09 11.51
C GLY A 56 -7.01 -7.19 12.13
#